data_AF-A0A084SF19-F1
#
_entry.id   AF-A0A084SF19-F1
#
_cell.length_a   1.000
_cell.length_b   1.000
_cell.length_c   1.000
_cell.angle_alpha   90.00
_cell.angle_beta   90.00
_cell.angle_gamma   90.00
#
_symmetry.space_group_name_H-M   'P 1'
#
loop_
_entity.id
_entity.type
_entity.pdbx_description
1 polymer ?
#
loop_
_entity_poly.entity_id
_entity_poly.type
_entity_poly.pdbx_seq_one_letter_code
_entity_poly.pdbx_strand_id
1 'polypeptide(L)'
;MSHPPRYGTAGIVAVLLLAGGMLLFAGWTARARLNPDTVELSGVTFQVLRRVEPEAVVFDLARPDGSVVVSIIGSTDTLCDPPFLMAMDVDQNGSGDVYYRHCSGHGYVTYQSGAPVDVDLGQYEISDAPAAASFWANEIQAGGLRLLTSGAVVMLVGLAMLAAWISSARPIHHTR
;
A
#
# COMPACT_ATOMS: atom_id res chain seq x y z
N MET A 1 26.21 -30.64 32.94
CA MET A 1 25.55 -30.25 31.68
C MET A 1 24.64 -29.07 31.97
N SER A 2 25.06 -27.87 31.58
CA SER A 2 24.30 -26.62 31.77
C SER A 2 23.24 -26.49 30.67
N HIS A 3 21.95 -26.44 31.02
CA HIS A 3 20.92 -26.11 30.04
C HIS A 3 21.14 -24.68 29.51
N PRO A 4 21.11 -24.47 28.18
CA PRO A 4 21.18 -23.12 27.63
C PRO A 4 19.97 -22.29 28.10
N PRO A 5 20.14 -20.97 28.30
CA PRO A 5 19.09 -20.11 28.82
C PRO A 5 17.89 -20.06 27.87
N ARG A 6 16.73 -20.51 28.36
CA ARG A 6 15.43 -20.52 27.65
C ARG A 6 14.90 -19.13 27.28
N TYR A 7 15.56 -18.06 27.72
CA TYR A 7 15.16 -16.68 27.44
C TYR A 7 15.40 -16.25 25.99
N GLY A 8 16.35 -16.87 25.28
CA GLY A 8 16.66 -16.49 23.89
C GLY A 8 15.55 -16.85 22.89
N THR A 9 14.93 -18.02 23.04
CA THR A 9 13.95 -18.51 22.07
C THR A 9 12.63 -17.74 22.12
N ALA A 10 12.17 -17.37 23.32
CA ALA A 10 10.95 -16.58 23.48
C ALA A 10 11.11 -15.17 22.88
N GLY A 11 12.28 -14.55 23.05
CA GLY A 11 12.60 -13.25 22.44
C GLY A 11 12.60 -13.31 20.91
N ILE A 12 13.22 -14.34 20.32
CA ILE A 12 13.26 -14.53 18.87
C ILE A 12 11.85 -14.71 18.29
N VAL A 13 11.02 -15.54 18.93
CA VAL A 13 9.63 -15.75 18.51
C VAL A 13 8.84 -14.44 18.53
N ALA A 14 8.95 -13.67 19.60
CA ALA A 14 8.27 -12.38 19.71
C ALA A 14 8.70 -11.41 18.60
N VAL A 15 10.01 -11.31 18.33
CA VAL A 15 10.55 -10.45 17.26
C VAL A 15 10.01 -10.88 15.90
N LEU A 16 9.98 -12.18 15.59
CA LEU A 16 9.46 -12.69 14.32
C LEU A 16 7.97 -12.36 14.16
N LEU A 17 7.15 -12.58 15.19
CA LEU A 17 5.73 -12.27 15.12
C LEU A 17 5.48 -10.76 14.94
N LEU A 18 6.21 -9.92 15.66
CA LEU A 18 6.11 -8.47 15.52
C LEU A 18 6.57 -7.99 14.14
N ALA A 19 7.72 -8.46 13.66
CA ALA A 19 8.24 -8.10 12.35
C ALA A 19 7.30 -8.57 11.22
N GLY A 20 6.78 -9.80 11.31
CA GLY A 20 5.78 -10.33 10.38
C GLY A 20 4.51 -9.49 10.37
N GLY A 21 3.99 -9.13 11.54
CA GLY A 21 2.83 -8.26 11.69
C GLY A 21 3.05 -6.86 11.11
N MET A 22 4.21 -6.24 11.34
CA MET A 22 4.56 -4.93 10.77
C MET A 22 4.64 -4.98 9.24
N LEU A 23 5.25 -6.03 8.66
CA LEU A 23 5.32 -6.20 7.21
C LEU A 23 3.94 -6.41 6.58
N LEU A 24 3.07 -7.20 7.23
CA LEU A 24 1.68 -7.38 6.80
C LEU A 24 0.92 -6.05 6.82
N PHE A 25 1.08 -5.26 7.88
CA PHE A 25 0.46 -3.94 7.98
C PHE A 25 0.99 -2.98 6.91
N ALA A 26 2.31 -2.96 6.68
CA ALA A 26 2.92 -2.15 5.63
C ALA A 26 2.42 -2.56 4.23
N GLY A 27 2.31 -3.86 3.96
CA GLY A 27 1.76 -4.35 2.69
C GLY A 27 0.27 -4.03 2.53
N TRP A 28 -0.52 -4.11 3.60
CA TRP A 28 -1.92 -3.73 3.59
C TRP A 28 -2.11 -2.23 3.35
N THR A 29 -1.31 -1.38 3.99
CA THR A 29 -1.33 0.07 3.77
C THR A 29 -0.90 0.46 2.36
N ALA A 30 0.12 -0.21 1.79
CA ALA A 30 0.48 -0.05 0.38
C ALA A 30 -0.70 -0.41 -0.55
N ARG A 31 -1.37 -1.53 -0.27
CA ARG A 31 -2.55 -1.97 -1.04
C ARG A 31 -3.72 -0.98 -0.94
N ALA A 32 -4.00 -0.45 0.24
CA ALA A 32 -5.08 0.51 0.45
C ALA A 32 -4.87 1.83 -0.30
N ARG A 33 -3.61 2.15 -0.65
CA ARG A 33 -3.26 3.32 -1.47
C ARG A 33 -3.37 3.06 -2.97
N LEU A 34 -3.53 1.81 -3.40
CA LEU A 34 -3.73 1.44 -4.80
C LEU A 34 -5.24 1.39 -5.09
N ASN A 35 -5.70 2.18 -6.05
CA ASN A 35 -7.12 2.39 -6.36
C ASN A 35 -7.96 2.68 -5.11
N PRO A 36 -7.61 3.73 -4.35
CA PRO A 36 -8.30 4.05 -3.11
C PRO A 36 -9.71 4.57 -3.42
N ASP A 37 -10.69 4.27 -2.54
CA ASP A 37 -12.05 4.81 -2.65
C ASP A 37 -12.15 6.26 -2.17
N THR A 38 -11.16 6.73 -1.42
CA THR A 38 -11.06 8.12 -0.93
C THR A 38 -9.61 8.58 -0.94
N VAL A 39 -9.41 9.87 -1.21
CA VAL A 39 -8.08 10.50 -1.20
C VAL A 39 -8.15 11.83 -0.46
N GLU A 40 -7.12 12.15 0.29
CA GLU A 40 -7.00 13.44 0.97
C GLU A 40 -5.98 14.29 0.23
N LEU A 41 -6.44 15.41 -0.34
CA LEU A 41 -5.59 16.36 -1.05
C LEU A 41 -5.66 17.71 -0.33
N SER A 42 -4.52 18.19 0.18
CA SER A 42 -4.41 19.44 0.96
C SER A 42 -5.47 19.60 2.06
N GLY A 43 -5.70 18.53 2.85
CA GLY A 43 -6.65 18.53 3.95
C GLY A 43 -8.12 18.41 3.55
N VAL A 44 -8.42 18.22 2.27
CA VAL A 44 -9.78 17.96 1.76
C VAL A 44 -9.90 16.51 1.32
N THR A 45 -10.89 15.81 1.85
CA THR A 45 -11.20 14.43 1.45
C THR A 45 -12.10 14.41 0.22
N PHE A 46 -11.66 13.70 -0.81
CA PHE A 46 -12.42 13.41 -2.03
C PHE A 46 -12.79 11.92 -2.05
N GLN A 47 -13.96 11.62 -2.59
CA GLN A 47 -14.36 10.28 -2.97
C GLN A 47 -13.84 9.99 -4.38
N VAL A 48 -13.31 8.79 -4.59
CA VAL A 48 -12.86 8.33 -5.91
C VAL A 48 -13.93 7.39 -6.46
N LEU A 49 -14.66 7.86 -7.47
CA LEU A 49 -15.71 7.09 -8.13
C LEU A 49 -15.11 6.45 -9.38
N ARG A 50 -14.97 5.13 -9.37
CA ARG A 50 -14.51 4.36 -10.52
C ARG A 50 -15.69 3.93 -11.39
N ARG A 51 -15.67 4.34 -12.65
CA ARG A 51 -16.60 3.86 -13.69
C ARG A 51 -15.84 3.12 -14.77
N VAL A 52 -16.39 2.00 -15.22
CA VAL A 52 -15.85 1.23 -16.34
C VAL A 52 -16.77 1.45 -17.52
N GLU A 53 -16.24 2.09 -18.55
CA GLU A 53 -16.86 2.31 -19.85
C GLU A 53 -16.31 1.28 -20.86
N PRO A 54 -16.95 1.09 -22.03
CA PRO A 54 -16.55 0.04 -22.99
C PRO A 54 -15.09 0.11 -23.45
N GLU A 55 -14.52 1.32 -23.54
CA GLU A 55 -13.15 1.56 -24.05
C GLU A 55 -12.28 2.36 -23.07
N ALA A 56 -12.76 2.62 -21.86
CA ALA A 56 -12.08 3.44 -20.87
C ALA A 56 -12.47 3.09 -19.43
N VAL A 57 -11.58 3.36 -18.48
CA VAL A 57 -11.91 3.50 -17.07
C VAL A 57 -11.80 4.97 -16.71
N VAL A 58 -12.83 5.46 -16.04
CA VAL A 58 -12.90 6.83 -15.54
C VAL A 58 -12.81 6.78 -14.02
N PHE A 59 -11.94 7.62 -13.47
CA PHE A 59 -11.86 7.89 -12.04
C PHE A 59 -12.26 9.34 -11.81
N ASP A 60 -13.43 9.54 -11.20
CA ASP A 60 -13.87 10.88 -10.79
C ASP A 60 -13.47 11.12 -9.34
N LEU A 61 -12.80 12.24 -9.08
CA LEU A 61 -12.62 12.75 -7.74
C LEU A 61 -13.78 13.69 -7.43
N ALA A 62 -14.68 13.22 -6.58
CA ALA A 62 -15.86 13.94 -6.17
C ALA A 62 -15.73 14.45 -4.73
N ARG A 63 -16.28 15.63 -4.46
CA ARG A 63 -16.47 16.12 -3.09
C ARG A 63 -17.57 15.33 -2.38
N PRO A 64 -17.68 15.41 -1.04
CA PRO A 64 -18.76 14.78 -0.29
C PRO A 64 -20.17 15.21 -0.71
N ASP A 65 -20.33 16.36 -1.35
CA ASP A 65 -21.59 16.85 -1.91
C ASP A 65 -21.95 16.21 -3.27
N GLY A 66 -21.11 15.33 -3.79
CA GLY A 66 -21.27 14.65 -5.07
C GLY A 66 -20.76 15.44 -6.29
N SER A 67 -20.26 16.67 -6.10
CA SER A 67 -19.69 17.45 -7.20
C SER A 67 -18.35 16.84 -7.65
N VAL A 68 -18.25 16.50 -8.93
CA VAL A 68 -17.00 16.04 -9.54
C VAL A 68 -16.08 17.23 -9.78
N VAL A 69 -14.85 17.13 -9.27
CA VAL A 69 -13.87 18.21 -9.35
C VAL A 69 -12.85 17.93 -10.46
N VAL A 70 -12.46 16.67 -10.62
CA VAL A 70 -11.59 16.22 -11.71
C VAL A 70 -11.98 14.81 -12.13
N SER A 71 -11.85 14.52 -13.43
CA SER A 71 -12.03 13.20 -14.01
C SER A 71 -10.74 12.77 -14.68
N ILE A 72 -10.21 11.63 -14.26
CA ILE A 72 -9.04 10.98 -14.86
C ILE A 72 -9.54 9.85 -15.74
N ILE A 73 -9.20 9.87 -17.02
CA ILE A 73 -9.69 8.91 -18.01
C ILE A 73 -8.49 8.15 -18.58
N GLY A 74 -8.52 6.83 -18.46
CA GLY A 74 -7.55 5.93 -19.09
C GLY A 74 -8.26 4.94 -20.00
N SER A 75 -7.66 4.61 -21.15
CA SER A 75 -8.23 3.60 -22.05
C SER A 75 -8.20 2.20 -21.41
N THR A 76 -9.07 1.30 -21.88
CA THR A 76 -9.03 -0.14 -21.54
C THR A 76 -8.54 -1.00 -22.68
N ASP A 77 -7.83 -0.42 -23.65
CA ASP A 77 -7.28 -1.19 -24.77
C ASP A 77 -6.47 -2.39 -24.25
N THR A 78 -6.78 -3.56 -24.81
CA THR A 78 -6.26 -4.88 -24.42
C THR A 78 -4.74 -5.05 -24.54
N LEU A 79 -4.07 -4.12 -25.21
CA LEU A 79 -2.61 -4.08 -25.32
C LEU A 79 -1.92 -3.56 -24.06
N CYS A 80 -2.70 -3.12 -23.06
CA CYS A 80 -2.22 -2.38 -21.92
C CYS A 80 -2.70 -2.95 -20.59
N ASP A 81 -1.89 -2.76 -19.55
CA ASP A 81 -2.38 -2.93 -18.18
C ASP A 81 -3.51 -1.92 -17.92
N PRO A 82 -4.57 -2.31 -17.19
CA PRO A 82 -5.66 -1.40 -16.85
C PRO A 82 -5.15 -0.15 -16.12
N PRO A 83 -5.74 1.02 -16.35
CA PRO A 83 -5.35 2.23 -15.65
C PRO A 83 -5.62 2.08 -14.15
N PHE A 84 -4.70 2.61 -13.34
CA PHE A 84 -4.81 2.58 -11.89
C PHE A 84 -4.40 3.93 -11.28
N LEU A 85 -4.92 4.16 -10.07
CA LEU A 85 -4.58 5.31 -9.24
C LEU A 85 -3.74 4.90 -8.04
N MET A 86 -2.86 5.79 -7.60
CA MET A 86 -2.11 5.66 -6.37
C MET A 86 -2.21 6.94 -5.56
N ALA A 87 -2.55 6.84 -4.27
CA ALA A 87 -2.48 7.95 -3.35
C ALA A 87 -1.10 8.00 -2.67
N MET A 88 -0.32 9.04 -2.97
CA MET A 88 1.00 9.26 -2.38
C MET A 88 1.40 10.73 -2.45
N ASP A 89 2.32 11.13 -1.58
CA ASP A 89 2.96 12.45 -1.63
C ASP A 89 4.04 12.41 -2.72
N VAL A 90 3.70 12.87 -3.93
CA VAL A 90 4.54 12.75 -5.12
C VAL A 90 5.63 13.82 -5.11
N ASP A 91 5.28 15.04 -4.68
CA ASP A 91 6.16 16.20 -4.66
C ASP A 91 6.92 16.38 -3.33
N GLN A 92 6.67 15.51 -2.33
CA GLN A 92 7.28 15.52 -1.00
C GLN A 92 6.94 16.78 -0.18
N ASN A 93 5.78 17.39 -0.42
CA ASN A 93 5.31 18.55 0.32
C ASN A 93 4.62 18.18 1.66
N GLY A 94 4.45 16.89 1.94
CA GLY A 94 3.77 16.37 3.13
C GLY A 94 2.25 16.21 3.00
N SER A 95 1.68 16.54 1.84
CA SER A 95 0.27 16.38 1.50
C SER A 95 0.09 15.19 0.56
N GLY A 96 -1.10 14.59 0.56
CA GLY A 96 -1.41 13.54 -0.41
C GLY A 96 -1.62 14.13 -1.80
N ASP A 97 -1.07 13.46 -2.82
CA ASP A 97 -1.41 13.64 -4.23
C ASP A 97 -2.08 12.35 -4.77
N VAL A 98 -2.74 12.48 -5.93
CA VAL A 98 -3.21 11.32 -6.70
C VAL A 98 -2.35 11.15 -7.92
N TYR A 99 -1.64 10.04 -8.01
CA TYR A 99 -0.90 9.64 -9.19
C TYR A 99 -1.73 8.67 -10.03
N TYR A 100 -1.68 8.82 -11.36
CA TYR A 100 -2.30 7.89 -12.30
C TYR A 100 -1.26 7.32 -13.26
N ARG A 101 -1.43 6.05 -13.63
CA ARG A 101 -0.62 5.40 -14.67
C ARG A 101 -1.46 4.56 -15.59
N HIS A 102 -1.13 4.68 -16.87
CA HIS A 102 -1.69 3.94 -17.98
C HIS A 102 -0.58 3.66 -19.01
N CYS A 103 -0.78 2.75 -19.95
CA CYS A 103 0.23 2.46 -20.97
C CYS A 103 0.51 3.64 -21.92
N SER A 104 -0.49 4.50 -22.14
CA SER A 104 -0.38 5.68 -23.00
C SER A 104 0.24 6.87 -22.28
N GLY A 105 0.55 6.75 -20.99
CA GLY A 105 1.14 7.81 -20.19
C GLY A 105 0.74 7.75 -18.72
N HIS A 106 1.29 8.68 -17.97
CA HIS A 106 1.08 8.84 -16.54
C HIS A 106 1.03 10.32 -16.19
N GLY A 107 0.60 10.63 -14.98
CA GLY A 107 0.56 11.99 -14.46
C GLY A 107 0.04 11.99 -13.03
N TYR A 108 -0.21 13.17 -12.48
CA TYR A 108 -0.69 13.30 -11.11
C TYR A 108 -1.60 14.50 -10.96
N VAL A 109 -2.39 14.47 -9.89
CA VAL A 109 -3.28 15.53 -9.47
C VAL A 109 -2.83 16.03 -8.11
N THR A 110 -2.47 17.30 -8.06
CA THR A 110 -2.27 18.04 -6.81
C THR A 110 -3.41 19.04 -6.60
N TYR A 111 -3.74 19.28 -5.34
CA TYR A 111 -4.78 20.24 -4.96
C TYR A 111 -4.12 21.37 -4.17
N GLN A 112 -4.01 22.55 -4.75
CA GLN A 112 -3.46 23.72 -4.05
C GLN A 112 -4.49 24.85 -4.04
N SER A 113 -4.53 25.61 -2.94
CA SER A 113 -5.34 26.85 -2.84
C SER A 113 -6.84 26.70 -3.16
N GLY A 114 -7.44 25.53 -2.91
CA GLY A 114 -8.88 25.30 -3.07
C GLY A 114 -9.34 24.92 -4.48
N ALA A 115 -8.41 24.61 -5.39
CA ALA A 115 -8.70 24.06 -6.72
C ALA A 115 -7.72 22.92 -7.05
N PRO A 116 -8.09 21.99 -7.96
CA PRO A 116 -7.11 21.10 -8.59
C PRO A 116 -6.17 21.99 -9.41
N VAL A 117 -4.88 21.96 -9.10
CA VAL A 117 -3.90 22.88 -9.70
C VAL A 117 -3.13 22.24 -10.83
N ASP A 118 -3.10 20.91 -10.92
CA ASP A 118 -2.43 20.25 -12.03
C ASP A 118 -3.11 18.93 -12.40
N VAL A 119 -3.30 18.71 -13.70
CA VAL A 119 -3.62 17.42 -14.29
C VAL A 119 -2.68 17.33 -15.48
N ASP A 120 -1.39 17.16 -15.20
CA ASP A 120 -0.40 17.12 -16.26
C ASP A 120 -0.54 15.79 -17.01
N LEU A 121 -1.29 15.82 -18.11
CA LEU A 121 -1.56 14.65 -18.96
C LEU A 121 -0.44 14.39 -19.98
N GLY A 122 0.69 15.09 -19.91
CA GLY A 122 1.76 14.88 -20.86
C GLY A 122 3.07 15.52 -20.48
N GLN A 123 4.08 14.66 -20.30
CA GLN A 123 5.53 14.90 -20.35
C GLN A 123 6.30 14.91 -19.03
N TYR A 124 5.65 14.86 -17.86
CA TYR A 124 6.39 14.66 -16.60
C TYR A 124 6.79 13.19 -16.43
N GLU A 125 7.94 12.78 -16.97
CA GLU A 125 8.48 11.44 -16.81
C GLU A 125 8.73 11.16 -15.32
N ILE A 126 8.20 10.04 -14.80
CA ILE A 126 8.31 9.61 -13.38
C ILE A 126 9.75 9.68 -12.84
N SER A 127 10.75 9.58 -13.72
CA SER A 127 12.16 9.75 -13.39
C SER A 127 12.49 11.07 -12.71
N ASP A 128 11.67 12.11 -12.88
CA ASP A 128 11.86 13.43 -12.26
C ASP A 128 11.02 13.63 -10.98
N ALA A 129 10.12 12.69 -10.66
CA ALA A 129 9.33 12.69 -9.42
C ALA A 129 10.00 11.77 -8.38
N PRO A 130 10.82 12.31 -7.45
CA PRO A 130 11.67 11.49 -6.57
C PRO A 130 10.88 10.48 -5.70
N ALA A 131 9.60 10.75 -5.42
CA ALA A 131 8.75 9.81 -4.67
C ALA A 131 8.27 8.61 -5.51
N ALA A 132 8.09 8.78 -6.82
CA ALA A 132 7.56 7.73 -7.69
C ALA A 132 8.61 6.64 -8.04
N ALA A 133 9.90 6.93 -7.83
CA ALA A 133 10.98 5.94 -7.85
C ALA A 133 11.25 5.28 -6.48
N SER A 134 10.52 5.67 -5.44
CA SER A 134 10.77 5.19 -4.07
C SER A 134 10.39 3.72 -3.87
N PHE A 135 10.91 3.12 -2.78
CA PHE A 135 10.45 1.80 -2.32
C PHE A 135 8.93 1.74 -2.15
N TRP A 136 8.32 2.79 -1.57
CA TRP A 136 6.88 2.83 -1.32
C TRP A 136 6.07 2.90 -2.61
N ALA A 137 6.49 3.68 -3.61
CA ALA A 137 5.81 3.72 -4.89
C ALA A 137 5.81 2.34 -5.57
N ASN A 138 6.94 1.64 -5.53
CA ASN A 138 7.04 0.27 -6.05
C ASN A 138 6.13 -0.71 -5.28
N GLU A 139 6.04 -0.60 -3.96
CA GLU A 139 5.15 -1.46 -3.16
C GLU A 139 3.68 -1.15 -3.40
N ILE A 140 3.28 0.13 -3.48
CA ILE A 140 1.90 0.51 -3.80
C ILE A 140 1.52 -0.01 -5.19
N GLN A 141 2.39 0.17 -6.19
CA GLN A 141 2.17 -0.33 -7.54
C GLN A 141 2.05 -1.85 -7.59
N ALA A 142 2.85 -2.56 -6.79
CA ALA A 142 2.75 -4.01 -6.64
C ALA A 142 1.56 -4.48 -5.76
N GLY A 143 0.71 -3.55 -5.30
CA GLY A 143 -0.42 -3.83 -4.42
C GLY A 143 -0.01 -4.37 -3.04
N GLY A 144 1.20 -4.00 -2.59
CA GLY A 144 1.82 -4.42 -1.33
C GLY A 144 2.19 -5.89 -1.28
N LEU A 145 2.15 -6.61 -2.41
CA LEU A 145 2.22 -8.07 -2.43
C LEU A 145 3.53 -8.61 -1.85
N ARG A 146 4.65 -7.94 -2.09
CA ARG A 146 5.97 -8.38 -1.58
C ARG A 146 6.03 -8.27 -0.06
N LEU A 147 5.55 -7.17 0.50
CA LEU A 147 5.44 -6.97 1.95
C LEU A 147 4.46 -7.96 2.59
N LEU A 148 3.30 -8.17 1.96
CA LEU A 148 2.30 -9.13 2.45
C LEU A 148 2.85 -10.57 2.49
N THR A 149 3.46 -11.01 1.39
CA THR A 149 4.04 -12.36 1.30
C THR A 149 5.20 -12.54 2.26
N SER A 150 6.12 -11.57 2.34
CA SER A 150 7.24 -11.61 3.29
C SER A 150 6.75 -11.62 4.74
N GLY A 151 5.78 -10.77 5.08
CA GLY A 151 5.18 -10.73 6.41
C GLY A 151 4.49 -12.04 6.79
N ALA A 152 3.74 -12.64 5.87
CA ALA A 152 3.11 -13.94 6.09
C ALA A 152 4.13 -15.06 6.35
N VAL A 153 5.22 -15.11 5.57
CA VAL A 153 6.28 -16.10 5.77
C VAL A 153 6.95 -15.93 7.14
N VAL A 154 7.33 -14.72 7.49
CA VAL A 154 7.97 -14.42 8.80
C VAL A 154 7.04 -14.78 9.96
N MET A 155 5.75 -14.46 9.84
CA MET A 155 4.73 -14.78 10.85
C MET A 155 4.53 -16.29 10.99
N LEU A 156 4.47 -17.04 9.88
CA LEU A 156 4.38 -18.51 9.90
C LEU A 156 5.59 -19.16 10.57
N VAL A 157 6.80 -18.66 10.31
CA VAL A 157 8.02 -19.14 10.99
C VAL A 157 7.94 -18.86 12.50
N GLY A 158 7.54 -17.65 12.89
CA GLY A 158 7.33 -17.29 14.30
C GLY A 158 6.30 -18.19 14.99
N LEU A 159 5.16 -18.46 14.33
CA LEU A 159 4.12 -19.36 14.85
C LEU A 159 4.59 -20.82 14.96
N ALA A 160 5.33 -21.32 13.97
CA ALA A 160 5.89 -22.67 14.01
C ALA A 160 6.87 -22.82 15.17
N MET A 161 7.74 -21.83 15.38
CA MET A 161 8.66 -21.81 16.52
C MET A 161 7.92 -21.72 17.87
N LEU A 162 6.86 -20.92 17.95
CA LEU A 162 6.01 -20.85 19.14
C LEU A 162 5.37 -22.21 19.45
N ALA A 163 4.80 -22.87 18.44
CA ALA A 163 4.18 -24.19 18.60
C ALA A 163 5.21 -25.25 19.04
N ALA A 164 6.42 -25.23 18.47
CA ALA A 164 7.52 -26.09 18.90
C ALA A 164 7.93 -25.81 20.35
N TRP A 165 7.99 -24.53 20.74
CA TRP A 165 8.32 -24.14 22.11
C TRP A 165 7.26 -24.62 23.11
N ILE A 166 5.97 -24.39 22.83
CA ILE A 166 4.86 -24.83 23.68
C ILE A 166 4.84 -26.36 23.82
N SER A 167 5.00 -27.10 22.72
CA SER A 167 5.00 -28.58 22.75
C SER A 167 6.20 -29.16 23.50
N SER A 168 7.33 -28.43 23.58
CA SER A 168 8.49 -28.82 24.38
C SER A 168 8.33 -28.54 25.89
N ALA A 169 7.41 -27.66 26.27
CA ALA A 169 7.10 -27.37 27.66
C ALA A 169 6.20 -28.48 28.25
N ARG A 170 6.78 -29.65 28.57
CA ARG A 170 6.05 -30.73 29.24
C ARG A 170 5.50 -30.28 30.60
N PRO A 171 4.27 -30.67 30.97
CA PRO A 171 3.79 -30.49 32.34
C PRO A 171 4.65 -31.33 33.29
N ILE A 172 5.13 -30.69 34.37
CA ILE A 172 5.79 -31.40 35.47
C ILE A 172 4.69 -32.20 36.17
N HIS A 173 4.56 -33.48 35.85
CA HIS A 173 3.73 -34.38 36.63
C HIS A 173 4.38 -34.53 38.00
N HIS A 174 3.81 -33.86 39.01
CA HIS A 174 4.04 -34.20 40.40
C HIS A 174 3.44 -35.58 40.67
N THR A 175 4.25 -36.63 40.51
CA THR A 175 3.98 -37.92 41.12
C THR A 175 4.17 -37.77 42.63
N ARG A 176 3.05 -37.82 43.36
CA ARG A 176 3.02 -37.98 44.82
C ARG A 176 3.47 -39.39 45.21
#